data_AF-A0A1L8EAA7-F1
#
_entry.id   AF-A0A1L8EAA7-F1
#
_cell.length_a   1.000
_cell.length_b   1.000
_cell.length_c   1.000
_cell.angle_alpha   90.00
_cell.angle_beta   90.00
_cell.angle_gamma   90.00
#
_symmetry.space_group_name_H-M   'P 1'
#
loop_
_entity.id
_entity.type
_entity.pdbx_description
1 polymer ?
#
loop_
_entity_poly.entity_id
_entity_poly.type
_entity_poly.pdbx_seq_one_letter_code
_entity_poly.pdbx_strand_id
1 'polypeptide(L)' 'MTDMKNEMDSDLDQNYSLNSNADPKNMQELTIYVQNLLQNVQDKFQTMSDQIITRIDDMGNRIDDLEKSIAALMNQAGV' A
#
# COMPACT_ATOMS: atom_id res chain seq x y z
N MET A 1 -23.78 -14.92 2.65
CA MET A 1 -22.52 -14.52 3.33
C MET A 1 -21.27 -14.88 2.52
N THR A 2 -21.40 -15.48 1.34
CA THR A 2 -20.29 -15.86 0.46
C THR A 2 -19.92 -14.79 -0.56
N ASP A 3 -20.77 -13.79 -0.80
CA ASP A 3 -20.58 -12.83 -1.90
C ASP A 3 -19.57 -11.70 -1.59
N MET A 4 -19.39 -11.32 -0.32
CA MET A 4 -18.40 -10.27 0.06
C MET A 4 -16.94 -10.76 0.04
N LYS A 5 -16.69 -12.08 0.02
CA LYS A 5 -15.33 -12.62 0.02
C LYS A 5 -14.72 -12.68 -1.38
N ASN A 6 -15.53 -12.53 -2.42
CA ASN A 6 -15.10 -12.58 -3.82
C ASN A 6 -14.60 -11.23 -4.35
N GLU A 7 -15.06 -10.10 -3.79
CA GLU A 7 -14.68 -8.76 -4.25
C GLU A 7 -13.28 -8.36 -3.75
N MET A 8 -12.96 -8.71 -2.49
CA MET A 8 -11.69 -8.35 -1.84
C MET A 8 -10.47 -9.14 -2.37
N ASP A 9 -10.71 -10.32 -2.97
CA ASP A 9 -9.67 -11.13 -3.65
C ASP A 9 -9.35 -10.55 -5.04
N SER A 10 -10.35 -9.97 -5.72
CA SER A 10 -10.23 -9.44 -7.08
C SER A 10 -9.37 -8.17 -7.15
N ASP A 11 -9.49 -7.27 -6.17
CA ASP A 11 -8.69 -6.04 -6.09
C ASP A 11 -7.19 -6.31 -5.81
N LEU A 12 -6.88 -7.40 -5.10
CA LEU A 12 -5.50 -7.81 -4.83
C LEU A 12 -4.86 -8.44 -6.08
N ASP A 13 -5.57 -9.35 -6.76
CA ASP A 13 -5.06 -10.00 -7.98
C ASP A 13 -4.88 -9.03 -9.15
N GLN A 14 -5.71 -7.99 -9.25
CA GLN A 14 -5.54 -6.95 -10.27
C GLN A 14 -4.31 -6.07 -10.00
N ASN A 15 -3.92 -5.91 -8.73
CA ASN A 15 -2.75 -5.14 -8.34
C ASN A 15 -1.44 -5.94 -8.48
N TYR A 16 -1.45 -7.27 -8.37
CA TYR A 16 -0.26 -8.11 -8.59
C TYR A 16 -0.16 -8.72 -9.99
N SER A 17 -1.17 -8.53 -10.85
CA SER A 17 -1.07 -8.87 -12.27
C SER A 17 -0.02 -8.01 -12.97
N LEU A 18 1.16 -8.59 -13.14
CA LEU A 18 2.22 -8.12 -14.03
C LEU A 18 1.68 -8.25 -15.47
N ASN A 19 0.92 -7.24 -15.90
CA ASN A 19 0.26 -7.23 -17.20
C ASN A 19 1.29 -7.01 -18.31
N SER A 20 2.03 -8.07 -18.62
CA SER A 20 2.99 -8.09 -19.71
C SER A 20 2.70 -9.32 -20.58
N ASN A 21 1.62 -9.24 -21.37
CA ASN A 21 1.19 -10.28 -22.32
C ASN A 21 2.13 -10.46 -23.53
N ALA A 22 3.42 -10.12 -23.40
CA ALA A 22 4.40 -10.25 -24.46
C ALA A 22 5.37 -11.37 -24.10
N ASP A 23 5.18 -12.55 -24.70
CA ASP A 23 6.23 -13.56 -24.77
C ASP A 23 7.37 -13.02 -25.65
N PRO A 24 8.55 -12.71 -25.09
CA PRO A 24 9.65 -12.15 -25.86
C PRO A 24 10.15 -13.17 -26.89
N LYS A 25 10.25 -12.75 -28.16
CA LYS A 25 10.60 -13.64 -29.29
C LYS A 25 12.11 -13.74 -29.53
N ASN A 26 12.89 -12.86 -28.91
CA ASN A 26 14.36 -12.83 -29.01
C ASN A 26 14.99 -12.25 -27.74
N MET A 27 16.33 -12.32 -27.64
CA MET A 27 17.08 -11.90 -26.46
C MET A 27 16.92 -10.41 -26.13
N GLN A 28 16.81 -9.54 -27.14
CA GLN A 28 16.65 -8.10 -26.93
C GLN A 28 15.26 -7.78 -26.34
N GLU A 29 14.21 -8.40 -26.88
CA GLU A 29 12.85 -8.32 -26.34
C GLU A 29 12.78 -8.87 -24.91
N LEU A 30 13.50 -9.96 -24.62
CA LEU A 30 13.55 -10.52 -23.27
C LEU A 30 14.20 -9.55 -22.28
N THR A 31 15.29 -8.89 -22.66
CA THR A 31 15.93 -7.87 -21.81
C THR A 31 14.97 -6.71 -21.52
N ILE A 32 14.29 -6.19 -22.53
CA ILE A 32 13.31 -5.11 -22.38
C ILE A 32 12.14 -5.57 -21.49
N TYR A 33 11.65 -6.78 -21.69
CA TYR A 33 10.59 -7.38 -20.88
C TYR A 33 10.98 -7.45 -19.41
N VAL A 34 12.15 -8.00 -19.10
CA VAL A 34 12.65 -8.10 -17.72
C VAL A 34 12.86 -6.71 -17.11
N GLN A 35 13.37 -5.75 -17.87
CA GLN A 35 13.55 -4.37 -17.40
C GLN A 35 12.20 -3.73 -17.03
N ASN A 36 11.19 -3.86 -17.90
CA ASN A 36 9.84 -3.33 -17.65
C ASN A 36 9.19 -4.03 -16.45
N LEU A 37 9.41 -5.34 -16.32
CA LEU A 37 8.89 -6.12 -15.20
C LEU A 37 9.46 -5.63 -13.87
N LEU A 38 10.79 -5.47 -13.80
CA LEU A 38 11.47 -4.97 -12.61
C LEU A 38 11.03 -3.54 -12.26
N GLN A 39 10.88 -2.68 -13.26
CA GLN A 39 10.37 -1.32 -13.05
C GLN A 39 8.95 -1.35 -12.47
N ASN A 40 8.07 -2.18 -13.01
CA ASN A 40 6.69 -2.29 -12.50
C ASN A 40 6.64 -2.78 -11.05
N VAL A 41 7.49 -3.74 -10.68
CA VAL A 41 7.61 -4.21 -9.29
C VAL A 41 8.11 -3.09 -8.38
N GLN A 42 9.09 -2.31 -8.83
CA GLN A 42 9.62 -1.18 -8.07
C GLN A 42 8.55 -0.10 -7.86
N ASP A 43 7.81 0.28 -8.90
CA ASP A 43 6.76 1.30 -8.82
C ASP A 43 5.62 0.87 -7.87
N LYS A 44 5.24 -0.41 -7.92
CA LYS A 44 4.24 -0.98 -7.00
C LYS A 44 4.74 -1.01 -5.56
N PHE A 45 6.00 -1.41 -5.34
CA PHE A 45 6.59 -1.41 -4.01
C PHE A 45 6.69 0.01 -3.43
N GLN A 46 7.06 0.99 -4.25
CA GLN A 46 7.09 2.39 -3.85
C GLN A 46 5.69 2.88 -3.47
N THR A 47 4.68 2.63 -4.31
CA THR A 47 3.28 3.00 -4.03
C THR A 47 2.79 2.37 -2.72
N MET A 48 3.09 1.10 -2.49
CA MET A 48 2.75 0.41 -1.23
C MET A 48 3.46 1.02 -0.03
N SER A 49 4.74 1.38 -0.18
CA SER A 49 5.54 2.04 0.86
C SER A 49 4.96 3.42 1.22
N ASP A 50 4.59 4.21 0.21
CA ASP A 50 3.99 5.54 0.41
C ASP A 50 2.65 5.45 1.15
N GLN A 51 1.84 4.43 0.84
CA GLN A 51 0.58 4.18 1.56
C GLN A 51 0.83 3.80 3.04
N ILE A 52 1.87 3.01 3.32
CA ILE A 52 2.25 2.67 4.70
C ILE A 52 2.69 3.91 5.47
N ILE A 53 3.53 4.76 4.86
CA ILE A 53 3.98 6.01 5.47
C ILE A 53 2.79 6.91 5.79
N THR A 54 1.88 7.11 4.82
CA THR A 54 0.65 7.90 5.03
C THR A 54 -0.16 7.39 6.22
N ARG A 55 -0.34 6.07 6.34
CA ARG A 55 -1.06 5.47 7.48
C ARG A 55 -0.33 5.67 8.81
N ILE A 56 1.00 5.65 8.80
CA ILE A 56 1.82 5.93 10.00
C ILE A 56 1.64 7.39 10.43
N ASP A 57 1.68 8.32 9.50
CA ASP A 57 1.48 9.75 9.77
C ASP A 57 0.07 10.00 10.35
N ASP A 58 -0.96 9.38 9.78
CA ASP A 58 -2.33 9.43 10.30
C ASP A 58 -2.43 8.86 11.72
N MET A 59 -1.74 7.74 12.00
CA MET A 59 -1.67 7.19 13.35
C MET A 59 -0.95 8.13 14.32
N GLY A 60 0.12 8.79 13.88
CA GLY A 60 0.84 9.80 14.65
C GLY A 60 -0.08 10.94 15.08
N ASN A 61 -0.80 11.54 14.13
CA ASN A 61 -1.77 12.60 14.41
C ASN A 61 -2.85 12.16 15.42
N ARG A 62 -3.36 10.94 15.27
CA ARG A 62 -4.35 10.37 16.20
C ARG A 62 -3.78 10.16 17.61
N ILE A 63 -2.50 9.78 17.72
CA ILE A 63 -1.81 9.66 19.01
C ILE A 63 -1.69 11.05 19.65
N ASP A 64 -1.25 12.06 18.91
CA ASP A 64 -1.14 13.43 19.42
C ASP A 64 -2.49 13.95 19.96
N ASP A 65 -3.59 13.65 19.27
CA ASP A 65 -4.92 14.06 19.71
C ASP A 65 -5.42 13.28 20.94
N LEU A 66 -5.02 12.00 21.08
CA LEU A 66 -5.25 11.21 22.28
C LEU A 66 -4.46 11.79 23.47
N GLU A 67 -3.19 12.14 23.26
CA GLU A 67 -2.34 12.76 24.28
C GLU A 67 -2.92 14.10 24.77
N LYS A 68 -3.39 14.96 23.85
CA LYS A 68 -4.08 16.21 24.20
C LYS A 68 -5.36 15.95 25.01
N SER A 69 -6.16 14.97 24.58
CA SER A 69 -7.41 14.61 25.26
C SER A 69 -7.16 14.11 26.68
N ILE A 70 -6.12 13.29 26.87
CA ILE A 70 -5.70 12.80 28.18
C ILE A 70 -5.19 13.95 29.05
N ALA A 71 -4.35 14.84 28.52
CA ALA A 71 -3.86 16.00 29.27
C ALA A 71 -5.00 16.92 29.73
N ALA A 72 -5.99 17.16 28.87
CA ALA A 72 -7.18 17.92 29.23
C ALA A 72 -8.00 17.23 30.34
N LEU A 73 -8.17 15.91 30.26
CA LEU A 73 -8.86 15.12 31.29
C LEU A 73 -8.11 15.14 32.63
N MET A 74 -6.78 15.03 32.62
CA MET A 74 -5.94 15.13 33.82
C MET A 74 -6.11 16.51 34.48
N ASN A 75 -5.96 17.58 33.69
CA ASN A 75 -6.16 18.96 34.15
C ASN A 75 -7.58 19.18 34.72
N GLN A 76 -8.62 18.61 34.09
CA GLN A 76 -10.01 18.72 34.58
C GLN A 76 -10.24 17.91 35.87
N ALA A 77 -9.57 16.78 36.03
CA ALA A 77 -9.62 15.95 37.23
C ALA A 77 -8.83 16.54 38.41
N GLY A 78 -8.10 17.64 38.20
CA GLY A 78 -7.33 18.33 39.23
C GLY A 78 -6.04 17.62 39.63
N VAL A 79 -5.52 16.74 38.74
CA VAL A 79 -4.21 16.09 38.84
C VAL A 79 -3.21 16.69 37.86
#